data_AF-A0A8T3MNU2-F1
#
_entry.id   AF-A0A8T3MNU2-F1
#
_cell.length_a   1.000
_cell.length_b   1.000
_cell.length_c   1.000
_cell.angle_alpha   90.00
_cell.angle_beta   90.00
_cell.angle_gamma   90.00
#
_symmetry.space_group_name_H-M   'P 1'
#
loop_
_entity.id
_entity.type
_entity.pdbx_description
1 polymer ?
#
loop_
_entity_poly.entity_id
_entity_poly.type
_entity_poly.pdbx_seq_one_letter_code
_entity_poly.pdbx_strand_id
1 'polypeptide(L)'
;LFSIVLLGSFGDGSRTTATLYRELAARMAAVGHRLDASAGPVITNFPIWMAETQRIPALALPNEPPADVLDLAREFRGTRYLILVGADTPHYPVDLDAGVPGAECFRELELGPYAGPGPDPLDGTRAFEIGCR
;
A
#
# COMPACT_ATOMS: atom_id res chain seq x y z
N LEU A 1 -24.78 -9.90 -25.78
CA LEU A 1 -24.25 -10.94 -24.86
C LEU A 1 -22.81 -10.62 -24.46
N PHE A 2 -22.56 -9.38 -24.05
CA PHE A 2 -21.48 -9.01 -23.14
C PHE A 2 -22.20 -8.70 -21.82
N SER A 3 -21.68 -9.15 -20.67
CA SER A 3 -21.95 -8.65 -19.30
C SER A 3 -22.22 -9.73 -18.25
N ILE A 4 -23.06 -10.76 -18.45
CA ILE A 4 -23.44 -11.62 -17.30
C ILE A 4 -22.29 -12.51 -16.77
N VAL A 5 -21.51 -13.14 -17.65
CA VAL A 5 -20.40 -14.02 -17.23
C VAL A 5 -19.24 -13.23 -16.63
N LEU A 6 -18.97 -12.03 -17.14
CA LEU A 6 -17.91 -11.16 -16.64
C LEU A 6 -18.28 -10.51 -15.29
N LEU A 7 -19.56 -10.21 -15.05
CA LEU A 7 -20.01 -9.60 -13.78
C LEU A 7 -19.69 -10.48 -12.56
N GLY A 8 -19.76 -11.81 -12.70
CA GLY A 8 -19.38 -12.74 -11.62
C GLY A 8 -17.90 -12.60 -11.26
N SER A 9 -17.00 -12.68 -12.24
CA SER A 9 -15.56 -12.58 -12.00
C SER A 9 -15.13 -11.18 -11.55
N PHE A 10 -15.75 -10.12 -12.09
CA PHE A 10 -15.49 -8.74 -11.64
C PHE A 10 -15.99 -8.51 -10.20
N GLY A 11 -17.13 -9.09 -9.84
CA GLY A 11 -17.67 -9.04 -8.48
C GLY A 11 -16.79 -9.78 -7.48
N ASP A 12 -16.27 -10.95 -7.85
CA ASP A 12 -15.33 -11.72 -7.04
C ASP A 12 -14.02 -10.95 -6.84
N GLY A 13 -13.44 -10.41 -7.92
CA GLY A 13 -12.24 -9.57 -7.84
C GLY A 13 -12.42 -8.36 -6.93
N SER A 14 -13.55 -7.66 -7.05
CA SER A 14 -13.86 -6.50 -6.21
C SER A 14 -13.99 -6.86 -4.72
N ARG A 15 -14.58 -8.02 -4.40
CA ARG A 15 -14.69 -8.52 -3.02
C ARG A 15 -13.33 -8.92 -2.44
N THR A 16 -12.47 -9.52 -3.26
CA THR A 16 -11.09 -9.84 -2.88
C THR A 16 -10.31 -8.56 -2.57
N THR A 17 -10.36 -7.55 -3.44
CA THR A 17 -9.72 -6.25 -3.19
C THR A 17 -10.27 -5.58 -1.94
N ALA A 18 -11.59 -5.55 -1.74
CA ALA A 18 -12.18 -4.99 -0.54
C ALA A 18 -11.77 -5.74 0.75
N THR A 19 -11.50 -7.04 0.65
CA THR A 19 -11.00 -7.84 1.78
C THR A 19 -9.55 -7.49 2.10
N LEU A 20 -8.69 -7.38 1.09
CA LEU A 20 -7.30 -6.94 1.24
C LEU A 20 -7.22 -5.61 1.97
N TYR A 21 -7.96 -4.59 1.52
CA TYR A 21 -7.88 -3.25 2.13
C TYR A 21 -8.48 -3.17 3.53
N ARG A 22 -9.47 -4.01 3.86
CA ARG A 22 -9.98 -4.12 5.24
C ARG A 22 -8.94 -4.76 6.16
N GLU A 23 -8.28 -5.82 5.70
CA GLU A 23 -7.24 -6.51 6.46
C GLU A 23 -6.02 -5.61 6.65
N LEU A 24 -5.62 -4.87 5.61
CA LEU A 24 -4.53 -3.89 5.67
C LEU A 24 -4.79 -2.86 6.76
N ALA A 25 -5.98 -2.25 6.77
CA ALA A 25 -6.35 -1.25 7.77
C ALA A 25 -6.33 -1.83 9.19
N ALA A 26 -6.84 -3.05 9.37
CA ALA A 26 -6.86 -3.72 10.67
C ALA A 26 -5.45 -4.00 11.20
N ARG A 27 -4.57 -4.57 10.37
CA ARG A 27 -3.19 -4.91 10.80
C ARG A 27 -2.32 -3.69 10.97
N MET A 28 -2.42 -2.69 10.09
CA MET A 28 -1.78 -1.38 10.27
C MET A 28 -2.20 -0.73 11.59
N ALA A 29 -3.49 -0.75 11.94
CA ALA A 29 -3.96 -0.24 13.23
C ALA A 29 -3.44 -1.06 14.41
N ALA A 30 -3.36 -2.38 14.30
CA ALA A 30 -2.85 -3.27 15.34
C ALA A 30 -1.37 -3.00 15.68
N VAL A 31 -0.59 -2.53 14.71
CA VAL A 31 0.82 -2.13 14.90
C VAL A 31 1.00 -0.63 15.18
N GLY A 32 -0.10 0.11 15.41
CA GLY A 32 -0.05 1.54 15.79
C GLY A 32 -0.02 2.54 14.63
N HIS A 33 -0.15 2.08 13.38
CA HIS A 33 -0.04 2.90 12.17
C HIS A 33 -1.38 3.03 11.44
N ARG A 34 -2.40 3.60 12.10
CA ARG A 34 -3.77 3.65 11.57
C ARG A 34 -3.86 4.33 10.20
N LEU A 35 -4.61 3.72 9.27
CA LEU A 35 -4.96 4.29 7.96
C LEU A 35 -6.31 5.03 8.03
N ASP A 36 -6.33 6.13 8.79
CA ASP A 36 -7.49 7.02 8.89
C ASP A 36 -7.10 8.47 8.58
N ALA A 37 -7.97 9.43 8.86
CA ALA A 37 -7.71 10.86 8.58
C ALA A 37 -6.41 11.39 9.22
N SER A 38 -5.84 10.72 10.22
CA SER A 38 -4.56 11.09 10.83
C SER A 38 -3.32 10.63 10.06
N ALA A 39 -3.47 9.67 9.13
CA ALA A 39 -2.36 9.08 8.38
C ALA A 39 -1.67 10.09 7.44
N GLY A 40 -2.41 11.09 6.95
CA GLY A 40 -1.99 11.94 5.84
C GLY A 40 -2.07 11.21 4.50
N PRO A 41 -1.52 11.77 3.41
CA PRO A 41 -1.47 11.09 2.12
C PRO A 41 -0.64 9.80 2.19
N VAL A 42 -1.09 8.75 1.51
CA VAL A 42 -0.39 7.47 1.41
C VAL A 42 0.09 7.22 0.00
N ILE A 43 1.39 6.96 -0.18
CA ILE A 43 1.95 6.58 -1.49
C ILE A 43 1.66 5.09 -1.71
N THR A 44 1.15 4.71 -2.88
CA THR A 44 0.88 3.31 -3.22
C THR A 44 0.80 3.06 -4.72
N ASN A 45 1.02 1.82 -5.14
CA ASN A 45 0.82 1.38 -6.53
C ASN A 45 -0.67 1.25 -6.92
N PHE A 46 -1.61 1.34 -5.97
CA PHE A 46 -3.06 1.32 -6.24
C PHE A 46 -3.82 2.47 -5.54
N PRO A 47 -3.55 3.74 -5.91
CA PRO A 47 -4.02 4.90 -5.16
C PRO A 47 -5.55 5.06 -5.16
N ILE A 48 -6.23 4.66 -6.24
CA ILE A 48 -7.69 4.76 -6.33
C ILE A 48 -8.37 3.87 -5.27
N TRP A 49 -7.90 2.63 -5.12
CA TRP A 49 -8.45 1.71 -4.13
C TRP A 49 -8.13 2.12 -2.70
N MET A 50 -6.91 2.62 -2.44
CA MET A 50 -6.54 3.17 -1.14
C MET A 50 -7.45 4.33 -0.74
N ALA A 51 -7.63 5.30 -1.63
CA ALA A 51 -8.47 6.46 -1.36
C ALA A 51 -9.94 6.09 -1.17
N GLU A 52 -10.48 5.20 -2.00
CA GLU A 52 -11.89 4.81 -1.90
C GLU A 52 -12.18 3.99 -0.64
N THR A 53 -11.32 3.02 -0.31
CA THR A 53 -11.59 2.09 0.79
C THR A 53 -11.29 2.68 2.16
N GLN A 54 -10.23 3.49 2.28
CA GLN A 54 -9.81 4.07 3.56
C GLN A 54 -10.31 5.50 3.75
N ARG A 55 -10.83 6.14 2.70
CA ARG A 55 -11.27 7.55 2.71
C ARG A 55 -10.15 8.50 3.12
N ILE A 56 -8.93 8.21 2.69
CA ILE A 56 -7.73 9.04 2.91
C ILE A 56 -7.15 9.52 1.57
N PRO A 57 -6.41 10.63 1.54
CA PRO A 57 -5.66 11.00 0.34
C PRO A 57 -4.64 9.91 -0.02
N ALA A 58 -4.51 9.61 -1.31
CA ALA A 58 -3.53 8.65 -1.81
C ALA A 58 -2.77 9.25 -2.99
N LEU A 59 -1.47 8.96 -3.05
CA LEU A 59 -0.57 9.38 -4.11
C LEU A 59 -0.15 8.15 -4.92
N ALA A 60 -0.11 8.30 -6.23
CA ALA A 60 0.44 7.25 -7.09
C ALA A 60 1.93 7.09 -6.80
N LEU A 61 2.38 5.85 -6.62
CA LEU A 61 3.80 5.51 -6.60
C LEU A 61 4.38 5.70 -8.01
N PRO A 62 5.30 6.66 -8.22
CA PRO A 62 5.98 6.77 -9.51
C PRO A 62 6.97 5.60 -9.68
N ASN A 63 7.24 5.25 -10.93
CA ASN A 63 8.29 4.28 -11.25
C ASN A 63 9.64 4.98 -11.28
N GLU A 64 10.12 5.40 -10.11
CA GLU A 64 11.33 6.19 -9.89
C GLU A 64 12.11 5.63 -8.68
N PRO A 65 13.40 5.96 -8.52
CA PRO A 65 14.19 5.56 -7.36
C PRO A 65 13.62 6.08 -6.01
N PRO A 66 13.94 5.42 -4.88
CA PRO A 66 13.52 5.84 -3.53
C PRO A 66 13.80 7.31 -3.19
N ALA A 67 14.93 7.86 -3.62
CA ALA A 67 15.26 9.27 -3.39
C ALA A 67 14.23 10.24 -3.99
N ASP A 68 13.74 9.98 -5.19
CA ASP A 68 12.75 10.83 -5.88
C ASP A 68 11.35 10.66 -5.26
N VAL A 69 11.03 9.44 -4.78
CA VAL A 69 9.80 9.20 -4.00
C VAL A 69 9.83 9.91 -2.65
N LEU A 70 11.00 10.13 -2.04
CA LEU A 70 11.11 10.98 -0.85
C LEU A 70 10.82 12.45 -1.18
N ASP A 71 11.23 12.94 -2.35
CA ASP A 71 10.89 14.30 -2.79
C ASP A 71 9.37 14.47 -2.97
N LEU A 72 8.70 13.47 -3.53
CA LEU A 72 7.23 13.42 -3.57
C LEU A 72 6.63 13.47 -2.15
N ALA A 73 7.15 12.68 -1.20
CA ALA A 73 6.67 12.67 0.17
C ALA A 73 6.87 14.02 0.89
N ARG A 74 7.93 14.77 0.55
CA ARG A 74 8.21 16.12 1.08
C ARG A 74 7.25 17.18 0.52
N GLU A 75 6.95 17.11 -0.78
CA GLU A 75 6.00 18.03 -1.43
C GLU A 75 4.60 17.88 -0.84
N PHE A 76 4.14 16.63 -0.68
CA PHE A 76 2.85 16.33 -0.08
C PHE A 76 2.97 16.15 1.43
N ARG A 77 3.03 17.28 2.15
CA ARG A 77 3.22 17.32 3.60
C ARG A 77 2.30 16.35 4.35
N GLY A 78 2.89 15.67 5.33
CA GLY A 78 2.19 14.69 6.16
C GLY A 78 2.13 13.29 5.56
N THR A 79 2.77 13.06 4.40
CA THR A 79 2.96 11.72 3.85
C THR A 79 3.94 10.92 4.72
N ARG A 80 3.52 9.73 5.17
CA ARG A 80 4.31 8.89 6.10
C ARG A 80 4.39 7.44 5.71
N TYR A 81 3.55 6.99 4.78
CA TYR A 81 3.42 5.58 4.46
C TYR A 81 3.59 5.35 2.97
N LEU A 82 4.33 4.29 2.65
CA LEU A 82 4.37 3.64 1.35
C LEU A 82 3.74 2.26 1.51
N ILE A 83 2.69 1.98 0.73
CA ILE A 83 2.04 0.66 0.70
C ILE A 83 2.19 0.06 -0.70
N LEU A 84 2.85 -1.09 -0.78
CA LEU A 84 2.98 -1.89 -1.99
C LEU A 84 2.01 -3.06 -1.90
N VAL A 85 1.07 -3.15 -2.83
CA VAL A 85 0.19 -4.32 -2.96
C VAL A 85 0.65 -5.12 -4.17
N GLY A 86 1.28 -6.28 -3.95
CA GLY A 86 1.98 -7.00 -5.02
C GLY A 86 3.27 -6.29 -5.45
N ALA A 87 4.21 -7.06 -6.00
CA ALA A 87 5.56 -6.61 -6.34
C ALA A 87 5.75 -6.56 -7.86
N ASP A 88 5.25 -5.51 -8.51
CA ASP A 88 5.20 -5.46 -9.98
C ASP A 88 5.67 -4.12 -10.58
N THR A 89 6.71 -3.48 -10.04
CA THR A 89 7.42 -2.41 -10.77
C THR A 89 8.92 -2.68 -10.86
N PRO A 90 9.60 -2.16 -11.90
CA PRO A 90 11.06 -2.25 -12.01
C PRO A 90 11.81 -1.78 -10.76
N HIS A 91 11.31 -0.74 -10.07
CA HIS A 91 11.94 -0.19 -8.88
C HIS A 91 11.43 -0.82 -7.57
N TYR A 92 10.15 -1.17 -7.44
CA TYR A 92 9.57 -1.55 -6.15
C TYR A 92 9.08 -3.00 -6.12
N PRO A 93 9.45 -3.78 -5.08
CA PRO A 93 10.28 -3.39 -3.93
C PRO A 93 11.80 -3.53 -4.15
N VAL A 94 12.25 -3.89 -5.36
CA VAL A 94 13.63 -4.29 -5.67
C VAL A 94 14.68 -3.29 -5.16
N ASP A 95 14.47 -2.00 -5.39
CA ASP A 95 15.38 -0.93 -4.98
C ASP A 95 15.42 -0.74 -3.45
N LEU A 96 14.29 -0.93 -2.78
CA LEU A 96 14.25 -0.91 -1.31
C LEU A 96 15.05 -2.09 -0.75
N ASP A 97 14.88 -3.27 -1.34
CA ASP A 97 15.59 -4.49 -0.93
C ASP A 97 17.10 -4.41 -1.25
N ALA A 98 17.46 -3.75 -2.35
CA ALA A 98 18.85 -3.52 -2.74
C ALA A 98 19.54 -2.40 -1.94
N GLY A 99 18.81 -1.63 -1.13
CA GLY A 99 19.37 -0.56 -0.33
C GLY A 99 19.96 0.58 -1.17
N VAL A 100 19.33 0.89 -2.32
CA VAL A 100 19.78 2.02 -3.17
C VAL A 100 19.59 3.36 -2.42
N PRO A 101 20.23 4.47 -2.86
CA PRO A 101 20.10 5.74 -2.16
C PRO A 101 18.65 6.17 -1.88
N GLY A 102 18.36 6.49 -0.62
CA GLY A 102 17.03 6.85 -0.13
C GLY A 102 16.24 5.67 0.44
N ALA A 103 16.61 4.42 0.15
CA ALA A 103 15.94 3.23 0.69
C ALA A 103 16.04 3.15 2.23
N GLU A 104 17.11 3.66 2.83
CA GLU A 104 17.32 3.73 4.28
C GLU A 104 16.22 4.52 5.02
N CYS A 105 15.45 5.32 4.29
CA CYS A 105 14.36 6.12 4.80
C CYS A 105 13.03 5.38 4.86
N PHE A 106 12.95 4.17 4.27
CA PHE A 106 11.74 3.35 4.23
C PHE A 106 11.90 2.18 5.20
N ARG A 107 11.31 2.32 6.38
CA ARG A 107 11.33 1.27 7.40
C ARG A 107 10.12 0.36 7.21
N GLU A 108 10.36 -0.90 6.87
CA GLU A 108 9.29 -1.88 6.74
C GLU A 108 8.56 -2.09 8.08
N LEU A 109 7.24 -2.23 7.98
CA LEU A 109 6.33 -2.46 9.10
C LEU A 109 5.93 -3.94 9.12
N GLU A 110 6.28 -4.62 10.19
CA GLU A 110 5.88 -6.01 10.44
C GLU A 110 4.39 -6.07 10.82
N LEU A 111 3.51 -6.37 9.87
CA LEU A 111 2.05 -6.38 10.06
C LEU A 111 1.50 -7.59 10.86
N GLY A 112 2.39 -8.36 11.49
CA GLY A 112 2.05 -9.61 12.17
C GLY A 112 1.63 -10.71 11.19
N PRO A 113 1.10 -11.86 11.66
CA PRO A 113 0.53 -12.92 10.82
C PRO A 113 -1.00 -12.77 10.64
N TYR A 114 -1.56 -13.35 9.57
CA TYR A 114 -3.01 -13.45 9.41
C TYR A 114 -3.58 -14.55 10.31
N ALA A 115 -4.63 -14.21 11.06
CA ALA A 115 -5.27 -15.11 12.03
C ALA A 115 -6.62 -15.67 11.54
N GLY A 116 -7.08 -15.29 10.35
CA GLY A 116 -8.36 -15.72 9.80
C GLY A 116 -8.28 -17.04 9.01
N PRO A 117 -9.43 -17.57 8.59
CA PRO A 117 -9.47 -18.74 7.71
C PRO A 117 -9.02 -18.40 6.29
N GLY A 118 -8.42 -19.36 5.60
CA GLY A 118 -8.03 -19.23 4.18
C GLY A 118 -6.64 -18.62 3.98
N PRO A 119 -6.29 -18.21 2.74
CA PRO A 119 -5.04 -17.55 2.44
C PRO A 119 -4.97 -16.15 3.06
N ASP A 120 -3.75 -15.68 3.36
CA ASP A 120 -3.53 -14.31 3.86
C ASP A 120 -3.94 -13.29 2.78
N PRO A 121 -4.93 -12.40 3.05
CA PRO A 121 -5.33 -11.35 2.11
C PRO A 121 -4.22 -10.36 1.78
N LEU A 122 -3.20 -10.26 2.64
CA LEU A 122 -2.03 -9.39 2.47
C LEU A 122 -0.82 -10.13 1.91
N ASP A 123 -0.98 -11.36 1.39
CA ASP A 123 0.12 -12.03 0.70
C ASP A 123 0.68 -11.13 -0.42
N GLY A 124 2.00 -10.94 -0.43
CA GLY A 124 2.70 -10.01 -1.32
C GLY A 124 2.46 -8.51 -1.05
N THR A 125 1.78 -8.12 0.04
CA THR A 125 1.65 -6.72 0.46
C THR A 125 2.77 -6.34 1.43
N ARG A 126 3.41 -5.20 1.19
CA ARG A 126 4.46 -4.64 2.06
C ARG A 126 4.10 -3.21 2.45
N ALA A 127 4.32 -2.87 3.71
CA ALA A 127 4.02 -1.55 4.26
C ALA A 127 5.30 -0.94 4.85
N PHE A 128 5.54 0.34 4.57
CA PHE A 128 6.73 1.04 5.03
C PHE A 128 6.34 2.36 5.68
N GLU A 129 7.02 2.70 6.78
CA GLU A 129 7.05 4.05 7.33
C GLU A 129 8.21 4.84 6.72
N ILE A 130 7.91 6.07 6.29
CA ILE A 130 8.87 7.02 5.72
C ILE A 130 9.44 7.88 6.85
N GLY A 131 10.71 7.65 7.16
CA GLY A 131 11.43 8.23 8.31
C GLY A 131 12.23 9.50 7.99
N CYS A 132 12.87 9.60 6.82
CA CYS A 132 13.60 10.80 6.43
C CYS A 132 12.63 11.86 5.94
N ARG A 133 12.58 13.01 6.62
CA ARG A 133 11.76 14.16 6.25
C ARG A 133 12.64 15.38 6.08
#